data_AF-A0A9J6N0D5-F1
#
_entry.id   AF-A0A9J6N0D5-F1
#
_cell.length_a   1.000
_cell.length_b   1.000
_cell.length_c   1.000
_cell.angle_alpha   90.00
_cell.angle_beta   90.00
_cell.angle_gamma   90.00
#
_symmetry.space_group_name_H-M   'P 1'
#
loop_
_entity.id
_entity.type
_entity.pdbx_description
1 polymer ?
#
loop_
_entity_poly.entity_id
_entity_poly.type
_entity_poly.pdbx_seq_one_letter_code
_entity_poly.pdbx_strand_id
1 'polypeptide(L)'
;MSHKLQVGEMKAAYLTDKEIWGHFNYIFSSKSKNSTTYKFVLIKSLLENLYNVNDKLELNYSSLYSSFAKIYWNLVIHHNLNQINMTDKRAEVQNILLNIQSKYQLPETVVFDRLSAEIQVEIINKVKKKCKINVMGAIYGDTGCTIYDFDNQKEQLRMNSTVYSFMLRFQRVLNYLTNYHLALFLEKFNEKGDTTNLLLKVENVSRGHPLINFIKCYPLFITGSVFTAERLLRRKMLTWIILSHGVLFRLTSSGI
;
A
#
# COMPACT_ATOMS: atom_id res chain seq x y z
N MET A 1 6.93 22.48 1.64
CA MET A 1 6.70 22.98 3.01
C MET A 1 6.60 21.80 3.97
N SER A 2 7.37 21.90 5.05
CA SER A 2 7.46 21.10 6.30
C SER A 2 7.14 19.58 6.29
N HIS A 3 8.17 18.74 6.11
CA HIS A 3 8.08 17.29 6.38
C HIS A 3 8.23 16.92 7.86
N LYS A 4 7.77 17.76 8.81
CA LYS A 4 7.80 17.43 10.25
C LYS A 4 6.56 17.94 10.99
N LEU A 5 5.38 17.78 10.39
CA LEU A 5 4.12 18.12 11.06
C LEU A 5 3.89 17.16 12.24
N GLN A 6 3.71 17.73 13.43
CA GLN A 6 3.33 16.95 14.63
C GLN A 6 1.81 16.84 14.78
N VAL A 7 1.09 17.86 14.32
CA VAL A 7 -0.37 17.93 14.31
C VAL A 7 -0.79 18.42 12.93
N GLY A 8 -1.86 17.83 12.40
CA GLY A 8 -2.53 18.30 11.19
C GLY A 8 -4.02 18.40 11.44
N GLU A 9 -4.62 19.56 11.19
CA GLU A 9 -6.05 19.81 11.37
C GLU A 9 -6.80 19.74 10.04
N MET A 10 -7.90 19.00 10.03
CA MET A 10 -8.71 18.78 8.85
C MET A 10 -9.32 20.11 8.36
N LYS A 11 -9.09 20.46 7.10
CA LYS A 11 -9.53 21.74 6.53
C LYS A 11 -10.92 21.74 5.90
N ALA A 12 -11.53 20.57 5.75
CA ALA A 12 -12.86 20.42 5.16
C ALA A 12 -13.67 19.41 5.95
N ALA A 13 -14.90 19.78 6.30
CA ALA A 13 -15.84 18.87 6.96
C ALA A 13 -16.54 17.93 5.97
N TYR A 14 -16.77 18.40 4.73
CA TYR A 14 -17.49 17.66 3.70
C TYR A 14 -16.68 17.62 2.40
N LEU A 15 -16.60 16.45 1.78
CA LEU A 15 -16.03 16.23 0.45
C LEU A 15 -16.98 15.39 -0.40
N THR A 16 -17.11 15.74 -1.67
CA THR A 16 -17.78 14.94 -2.69
C THR A 16 -16.93 13.74 -3.10
N ASP A 17 -17.57 12.68 -3.58
CA ASP A 17 -16.89 11.50 -4.16
C ASP A 17 -15.83 11.88 -5.21
N LYS A 18 -16.12 12.89 -6.04
CA LYS A 18 -15.20 13.37 -7.08
C LYS A 18 -13.92 13.94 -6.49
N GLU A 19 -14.03 14.71 -5.42
CA GLU A 19 -12.87 15.28 -4.72
C GLU A 19 -12.04 14.19 -4.04
N ILE A 20 -12.72 13.23 -3.39
CA ILE A 20 -12.06 12.10 -2.73
C ILE A 20 -11.33 11.23 -3.75
N TRP A 21 -11.98 10.91 -4.88
CA TRP A 21 -11.31 10.25 -6.01
C TRP A 21 -10.12 11.05 -6.51
N GLY A 22 -10.25 12.38 -6.63
CA GLY A 22 -9.16 13.27 -7.00
C GLY A 22 -7.93 13.12 -6.10
N HIS A 23 -8.13 12.99 -4.78
CA HIS A 23 -7.04 12.77 -3.82
C HIS A 23 -6.34 11.43 -4.04
N PHE A 24 -7.07 10.32 -4.14
CA PHE A 24 -6.47 9.00 -4.40
C PHE A 24 -5.76 8.95 -5.74
N ASN A 25 -6.37 9.53 -6.79
CA ASN A 25 -5.78 9.62 -8.12
C ASN A 25 -4.47 10.40 -8.09
N TYR A 26 -4.41 11.51 -7.34
CA TYR A 26 -3.17 12.26 -7.15
C TYR A 26 -2.09 11.38 -6.51
N ILE A 27 -2.40 10.70 -5.40
CA ILE A 27 -1.43 9.84 -4.67
C ILE A 27 -0.88 8.72 -5.56
N PHE A 28 -1.74 8.11 -6.38
CA PHE A 28 -1.35 7.02 -7.30
C PHE A 28 -0.70 7.50 -8.60
N SER A 29 -0.75 8.80 -8.89
CA SER A 29 -0.12 9.38 -10.09
C SER A 29 1.37 9.64 -9.89
N SER A 30 2.08 9.86 -11.02
CA SER A 30 3.46 10.33 -11.02
C SER A 30 3.64 11.75 -10.46
N LYS A 31 2.55 12.51 -10.24
CA LYS A 31 2.59 13.86 -9.64
C LYS A 31 2.84 13.83 -8.14
N SER A 32 2.43 12.76 -7.45
CA SER A 32 2.74 12.58 -6.04
C SER A 32 4.18 12.09 -5.89
N LYS A 33 4.96 12.76 -5.03
CA LYS A 33 6.35 12.38 -4.75
C LYS A 33 6.38 11.11 -3.91
N ASN A 34 6.49 9.97 -4.57
CA ASN A 34 6.55 8.64 -3.96
C ASN A 34 7.99 8.12 -4.01
N SER A 35 8.83 8.54 -3.05
CA SER A 35 10.22 8.05 -2.94
C SER A 35 10.32 6.66 -2.31
N THR A 36 9.31 6.28 -1.54
CA THR A 36 9.21 4.98 -0.86
C THR A 36 7.81 4.42 -1.01
N THR A 37 7.63 3.14 -0.68
CA THR A 37 6.32 2.47 -0.64
C THR A 37 5.43 2.94 0.53
N TYR A 38 5.90 3.85 1.40
CA TYR A 38 5.21 4.23 2.64
C TYR A 38 3.78 4.73 2.43
N LYS A 39 3.51 5.54 1.40
CA LYS A 39 2.14 6.05 1.17
C LYS A 39 1.18 4.94 0.78
N PHE A 40 1.60 4.02 -0.11
CA PHE A 40 0.77 2.90 -0.53
C PHE A 40 0.47 1.97 0.64
N VAL A 41 1.49 1.64 1.44
CA VAL A 41 1.30 0.78 2.61
C VAL A 41 0.47 1.47 3.69
N LEU A 42 0.60 2.80 3.87
CA LEU A 42 -0.25 3.55 4.80
C LEU A 42 -1.72 3.55 4.37
N ILE A 43 -2.01 3.77 3.08
CA ILE A 43 -3.38 3.66 2.55
C ILE A 43 -3.93 2.25 2.76
N LYS A 44 -3.14 1.22 2.46
CA LYS A 44 -3.54 -0.17 2.70
C LYS A 44 -3.83 -0.42 4.18
N SER A 45 -3.01 0.12 5.08
CA SER A 45 -3.20 0.00 6.53
C SER A 45 -4.46 0.73 6.99
N LEU A 46 -4.80 1.90 6.41
CA LEU A 46 -6.06 2.59 6.68
C LEU A 46 -7.27 1.76 6.21
N LEU A 47 -7.19 1.17 5.01
CA LEU A 47 -8.26 0.32 4.47
C LEU A 47 -8.50 -0.95 5.31
N GLU A 48 -7.45 -1.54 5.87
CA GLU A 48 -7.53 -2.68 6.79
C GLU A 48 -8.17 -2.31 8.16
N ASN A 49 -8.09 -1.04 8.54
CA ASN A 49 -8.54 -0.54 9.85
C ASN A 49 -9.84 0.27 9.79
N LEU A 50 -10.58 0.26 8.67
CA LEU A 50 -11.86 0.98 8.56
C LEU A 50 -12.89 0.53 9.61
N TYR A 51 -12.83 -0.71 10.06
CA TYR A 51 -13.74 -1.23 11.10
C TYR A 51 -13.16 -1.14 12.52
N ASN A 52 -11.93 -0.62 12.66
CA ASN A 52 -11.22 -0.49 13.94
C ASN A 52 -11.21 0.95 14.46
N VAL A 53 -12.06 1.81 13.91
CA VAL A 53 -12.26 3.19 14.37
C VAL A 53 -13.31 3.22 15.49
N ASN A 54 -13.22 4.19 16.39
CA ASN A 54 -14.29 4.42 17.38
C ASN A 54 -15.46 5.22 16.79
N ASP A 55 -16.47 5.52 17.61
CA ASP A 55 -17.67 6.29 17.22
C ASP A 55 -17.36 7.70 16.68
N LYS A 56 -16.16 8.23 16.97
CA LYS A 56 -15.68 9.53 16.48
C LYS A 56 -14.82 9.41 15.22
N LEU A 57 -14.71 8.21 14.66
CA LEU A 57 -13.83 7.85 13.54
C LEU A 57 -12.34 8.04 13.86
N GLU A 58 -11.97 7.90 15.13
CA GLU A 58 -10.59 7.97 15.59
C GLU A 58 -9.94 6.58 15.50
N LEU A 59 -8.73 6.53 14.96
CA LEU A 59 -7.90 5.34 14.85
C LEU A 59 -6.59 5.54 15.62
N ASN A 60 -6.30 4.61 16.52
CA ASN A 60 -5.05 4.61 17.26
C ASN A 60 -3.89 4.14 16.37
N TYR A 61 -2.72 4.78 16.52
CA TYR A 61 -1.52 4.42 15.78
C TYR A 61 -1.02 3.00 16.08
N SER A 62 -1.31 2.43 17.25
CA SER A 62 -0.98 1.04 17.55
C SER A 62 -1.61 0.08 16.54
N SER A 63 -2.92 0.19 16.30
CA SER A 63 -3.64 -0.63 15.32
C SER A 63 -3.17 -0.36 13.89
N LEU A 64 -3.06 0.93 13.53
CA LEU A 64 -2.61 1.33 12.19
C LEU A 64 -1.21 0.83 11.87
N TYR A 65 -0.25 1.03 12.78
CA TYR A 65 1.14 0.62 12.57
C TYR A 65 1.37 -0.87 12.82
N SER A 66 0.44 -1.59 13.46
CA SER A 66 0.41 -3.05 13.45
C SER A 66 0.19 -3.58 12.03
N SER A 67 -0.88 -3.15 11.36
CA SER A 67 -1.12 -3.45 9.94
C SER A 67 0.06 -3.05 9.05
N PHE A 68 0.57 -1.83 9.23
CA PHE A 68 1.70 -1.32 8.46
C PHE A 68 2.95 -2.18 8.64
N ALA A 69 3.31 -2.50 9.89
CA ALA A 69 4.47 -3.33 10.20
C ALA A 69 4.33 -4.74 9.63
N LYS A 70 3.15 -5.35 9.73
CA LYS A 70 2.86 -6.67 9.17
C LYS A 70 3.02 -6.70 7.65
N ILE A 71 2.52 -5.69 6.94
CA ILE A 71 2.71 -5.57 5.49
C ILE A 71 4.21 -5.44 5.15
N TYR A 72 4.93 -4.57 5.84
CA TYR A 72 6.38 -4.40 5.61
C TYR A 72 7.19 -5.64 5.94
N TRP A 73 6.83 -6.38 7.00
CA TRP A 73 7.47 -7.64 7.36
C TRP A 73 7.39 -8.62 6.19
N ASN A 74 6.20 -8.77 5.61
CA ASN A 74 6.02 -9.64 4.45
C ASN A 74 6.83 -9.16 3.23
N LEU A 75 6.78 -7.86 2.91
CA LEU A 75 7.50 -7.33 1.74
C LEU A 75 9.03 -7.42 1.89
N VAL A 76 9.55 -7.12 3.07
CA VAL A 76 11.00 -7.00 3.31
C VAL A 76 11.62 -8.32 3.73
N ILE A 77 11.07 -8.99 4.73
CA ILE A 77 11.70 -10.17 5.32
C ILE A 77 11.39 -11.41 4.49
N HIS A 78 10.11 -11.60 4.14
CA HIS A 78 9.68 -12.79 3.42
C HIS A 78 10.00 -12.75 1.91
N HIS A 79 9.90 -11.57 1.29
CA HIS A 79 10.10 -11.43 -0.16
C HIS A 79 11.38 -10.68 -0.57
N ASN A 80 12.18 -10.20 0.40
CA ASN A 80 13.43 -9.47 0.15
C ASN A 80 13.26 -8.30 -0.85
N LEU A 81 12.16 -7.56 -0.73
CA LEU A 81 11.88 -6.43 -1.62
C LEU A 81 12.39 -5.12 -1.03
N ASN A 82 13.13 -4.38 -1.83
CA ASN A 82 13.51 -3.00 -1.62
C ASN A 82 12.31 -2.06 -1.67
N GLN A 83 12.28 -1.10 -0.73
CA GLN A 83 11.12 -0.27 -0.44
C GLN A 83 11.33 1.22 -0.78
N ILE A 84 12.43 1.55 -1.46
CA ILE A 84 12.77 2.89 -1.92
C ILE A 84 13.01 2.90 -3.43
N ASN A 85 12.83 4.05 -4.06
CA ASN A 85 12.99 4.25 -5.50
C ASN A 85 14.47 4.32 -5.96
N MET A 86 15.36 3.59 -5.29
CA MET A 86 16.80 3.54 -5.53
C MET A 86 17.30 2.13 -5.27
N THR A 87 18.05 1.53 -6.20
CA THR A 87 18.51 0.14 -6.11
C THR A 87 19.55 -0.11 -5.02
N ASP A 88 20.42 0.87 -4.75
CA ASP A 88 21.57 0.71 -3.85
C ASP A 88 21.34 1.29 -2.45
N LYS A 89 20.11 1.70 -2.15
CA LYS A 89 19.72 2.23 -0.84
C LYS A 89 18.55 1.45 -0.30
N ARG A 90 18.37 1.52 1.02
CA ARG A 90 17.25 0.93 1.72
C ARG A 90 16.43 2.00 2.41
N ALA A 91 15.12 1.80 2.44
CA ALA A 91 14.24 2.62 3.24
C ALA A 91 14.54 2.39 4.74
N GLU A 92 14.30 3.37 5.60
CA GLU A 92 14.58 3.20 7.02
C GLU A 92 13.81 2.03 7.65
N VAL A 93 12.51 1.88 7.33
CA VAL A 93 11.72 0.77 7.85
C VAL A 93 12.33 -0.56 7.45
N GLN A 94 12.87 -0.68 6.23
CA GLN A 94 13.58 -1.87 5.79
C GLN A 94 14.81 -2.14 6.67
N ASN A 95 15.61 -1.11 6.98
CA ASN A 95 16.75 -1.27 7.89
C ASN A 95 16.32 -1.67 9.31
N ILE A 96 15.23 -1.08 9.83
CA ILE A 96 14.68 -1.43 11.14
C ILE A 96 14.34 -2.93 11.19
N LEU A 97 13.64 -3.44 10.17
CA LEU A 97 13.21 -4.83 10.13
C LEU A 97 14.39 -5.79 9.99
N LEU A 98 15.33 -5.52 9.08
CA LEU A 98 16.52 -6.36 8.89
C LEU A 98 17.40 -6.40 10.14
N ASN A 99 17.53 -5.28 10.86
CA ASN A 99 18.27 -5.23 12.12
C ASN A 99 17.61 -6.08 13.20
N ILE A 100 16.27 -6.06 13.31
CA ILE A 100 15.53 -6.90 14.25
C ILE A 100 15.64 -8.37 13.85
N GLN A 101 15.48 -8.70 12.57
CA GLN A 101 15.65 -10.05 12.05
C GLN A 101 17.03 -10.61 12.41
N SER A 102 18.09 -9.85 12.17
CA SER A 102 19.46 -10.24 12.50
C SER A 102 19.69 -10.37 14.01
N LYS A 103 19.21 -9.40 14.81
CA LYS A 103 19.31 -9.40 16.28
C LYS A 103 18.73 -10.66 16.90
N TYR A 104 17.59 -11.13 16.39
CA TYR A 104 16.87 -12.31 16.90
C TYR A 104 17.09 -13.58 16.07
N GLN A 105 17.96 -13.52 15.05
CA GLN A 105 18.28 -14.65 14.16
C GLN A 105 17.02 -15.30 13.54
N LEU A 106 16.06 -14.46 13.14
CA LEU A 106 14.77 -14.91 12.63
C LEU A 106 14.88 -15.40 11.18
N PRO A 107 14.30 -16.56 10.84
CA PRO A 107 14.31 -17.05 9.45
C PRO A 107 13.44 -16.16 8.56
N GLU A 108 13.80 -16.03 7.28
CA GLU A 108 13.06 -15.23 6.30
C GLU A 108 11.61 -15.71 6.10
N THR A 109 11.34 -16.99 6.37
CA THR A 109 10.02 -17.62 6.22
C THR A 109 9.06 -17.34 7.37
N VAL A 110 9.52 -16.71 8.47
CA VAL A 110 8.64 -16.42 9.61
C VAL A 110 7.64 -15.34 9.24
N VAL A 111 6.35 -15.61 9.46
CA VAL A 111 5.29 -14.61 9.29
C VAL A 111 5.16 -13.77 10.56
N PHE A 112 4.76 -12.50 10.40
CA PHE A 112 4.69 -11.54 11.49
C PHE A 112 3.89 -12.02 12.70
N ASP A 113 2.73 -12.65 12.46
CA ASP A 113 1.83 -13.13 13.53
C ASP A 113 2.43 -14.29 14.36
N ARG A 114 3.48 -14.94 13.86
CA ARG A 114 4.19 -16.02 14.58
C ARG A 114 5.37 -15.53 15.41
N LEU A 115 5.72 -14.24 15.30
CA LEU A 115 6.71 -13.63 16.17
C LEU A 115 6.19 -13.55 17.60
N SER A 116 7.08 -13.56 18.59
CA SER A 116 6.68 -13.32 19.97
C SER A 116 6.07 -11.93 20.14
N ALA A 117 5.19 -11.77 21.13
CA ALA A 117 4.51 -10.50 21.37
C ALA A 117 5.51 -9.35 21.61
N GLU A 118 6.62 -9.63 22.29
CA GLU A 118 7.68 -8.66 22.58
C GLU A 118 8.34 -8.16 21.29
N ILE A 119 8.63 -9.07 20.35
CA ILE A 119 9.23 -8.73 19.06
C ILE A 119 8.23 -7.94 18.19
N GLN A 120 6.96 -8.37 18.15
CA GLN A 120 5.92 -7.64 17.41
C GLN A 120 5.81 -6.20 17.93
N VAL A 121 5.76 -6.02 19.25
CA VAL A 121 5.69 -4.69 19.89
C VAL A 121 6.96 -3.87 19.62
N GLU A 122 8.16 -4.46 19.66
CA GLU A 122 9.41 -3.77 19.32
C GLU A 122 9.37 -3.25 17.87
N ILE A 123 8.95 -4.09 16.92
CA ILE A 123 8.83 -3.73 15.50
C ILE A 123 7.83 -2.58 15.34
N ILE A 124 6.61 -2.76 15.85
CA ILE A 124 5.52 -1.77 15.70
C ILE A 124 5.97 -0.42 16.25
N ASN A 125 6.59 -0.39 17.44
CA ASN A 125 7.04 0.85 18.06
C ASN A 125 8.15 1.53 17.27
N LYS A 126 9.15 0.79 16.78
CA LYS A 126 10.24 1.36 15.96
C LYS A 126 9.73 1.90 14.63
N VAL A 127 8.85 1.15 13.95
CA VAL A 127 8.24 1.55 12.68
C VAL A 127 7.35 2.78 12.88
N LYS A 128 6.44 2.76 13.86
CA LYS A 128 5.58 3.90 14.24
C LYS A 128 6.40 5.16 14.48
N LYS A 129 7.45 5.07 15.33
CA LYS A 129 8.30 6.22 15.67
C LYS A 129 8.94 6.83 14.42
N LYS A 130 9.36 6.02 13.46
CA LYS A 130 9.95 6.51 12.21
C LYS A 130 8.91 7.11 11.27
N CYS A 131 7.76 6.46 11.12
CA CYS A 131 6.78 6.79 10.10
C CYS A 131 5.86 7.95 10.49
N LYS A 132 5.54 8.11 11.79
CA LYS A 132 4.54 9.09 12.24
C LYS A 132 4.87 10.54 11.88
N ILE A 133 6.16 10.89 11.84
CA ILE A 133 6.60 12.26 11.55
C ILE A 133 6.47 12.59 10.05
N ASN A 134 6.94 11.68 9.18
CA ASN A 134 7.13 11.99 7.78
C ASN A 134 5.99 11.48 6.89
N VAL A 135 5.45 10.29 7.20
CA VAL A 135 4.49 9.61 6.32
C VAL A 135 3.10 10.19 6.51
N MET A 136 2.68 10.43 7.77
CA MET A 136 1.39 11.03 8.08
C MET A 136 1.26 12.43 7.47
N GLY A 137 2.29 13.27 7.60
CA GLY A 137 2.31 14.60 6.99
C GLY A 137 2.31 14.57 5.46
N ALA A 138 2.88 13.52 4.84
CA ALA A 138 2.96 13.42 3.39
C ALA A 138 1.60 13.14 2.74
N ILE A 139 0.84 12.15 3.23
CA ILE A 139 -0.51 11.92 2.72
C ILE A 139 -1.41 13.11 3.04
N TYR A 140 -1.37 13.61 4.27
CA TYR A 140 -2.14 14.78 4.69
C TYR A 140 -1.90 16.00 3.77
N GLY A 141 -0.64 16.29 3.44
CA GLY A 141 -0.30 17.37 2.51
C GLY A 141 -0.76 17.11 1.08
N ASP A 142 -0.56 15.90 0.57
CA ASP A 142 -0.93 15.48 -0.79
C ASP A 142 -2.45 15.54 -1.03
N THR A 143 -3.25 15.37 0.02
CA THR A 143 -4.70 15.45 -0.06
C THR A 143 -5.25 16.82 0.34
N GLY A 144 -4.43 17.87 0.36
CA GLY A 144 -4.92 19.20 0.71
C GLY A 144 -5.46 19.30 2.14
N CYS A 145 -4.99 18.44 3.06
CA CYS A 145 -5.37 18.42 4.47
C CYS A 145 -6.84 18.01 4.74
N THR A 146 -7.47 17.23 3.87
CA THR A 146 -8.92 16.95 3.95
C THR A 146 -9.29 15.53 4.39
N ILE A 147 -8.44 14.52 4.18
CA ILE A 147 -8.88 13.12 4.39
C ILE A 147 -8.86 12.65 5.85
N TYR A 148 -8.01 13.25 6.67
CA TYR A 148 -7.93 13.02 8.11
C TYR A 148 -7.26 14.21 8.79
N ASP A 149 -7.50 14.33 10.10
CA ASP A 149 -6.60 15.04 11.02
C ASP A 149 -5.73 14.02 11.78
N PHE A 150 -4.63 14.47 12.38
CA PHE A 150 -3.77 13.62 13.18
C PHE A 150 -3.02 14.39 14.27
N ASP A 151 -2.68 13.67 15.34
CA ASP A 151 -1.88 14.15 16.46
C ASP A 151 -0.83 13.09 16.82
N ASN A 152 0.44 13.39 16.54
CA ASN A 152 1.55 12.48 16.77
C ASN A 152 1.95 12.34 18.25
N GLN A 153 1.51 13.27 19.11
CA GLN A 153 1.71 13.17 20.57
C GLN A 153 0.68 12.23 21.17
N LYS A 154 -0.60 12.38 20.78
CA LYS A 154 -1.68 11.46 21.17
C LYS A 154 -1.63 10.12 20.43
N GLU A 155 -0.82 10.03 19.38
CA GLU A 155 -0.68 8.85 18.53
C GLU A 155 -2.02 8.38 17.96
N GLN A 156 -2.77 9.33 17.41
CA GLN A 156 -4.10 9.11 16.86
C GLN A 156 -4.29 9.89 15.56
N LEU A 157 -5.18 9.38 14.71
CA LEU A 157 -5.76 10.13 13.60
C LEU A 157 -7.27 10.04 13.67
N ARG A 158 -7.97 11.03 13.11
CA ARG A 158 -9.42 10.99 12.93
C ARG A 158 -9.76 11.16 11.46
N MET A 159 -10.49 10.21 10.91
CA MET A 159 -10.88 10.25 9.50
C MET A 159 -11.99 11.28 9.26
N ASN A 160 -11.96 11.93 8.11
CA ASN A 160 -13.12 12.69 7.65
C ASN A 160 -14.29 11.73 7.43
N SER A 161 -15.50 12.10 7.87
CA SER A 161 -16.69 11.24 7.80
C SER A 161 -17.13 10.88 6.38
N THR A 162 -17.04 11.81 5.43
CA THR A 162 -17.39 11.53 4.03
C THR A 162 -16.33 10.66 3.37
N VAL A 163 -15.06 10.87 3.70
CA VAL A 163 -13.95 10.01 3.24
C VAL A 163 -14.05 8.62 3.82
N TYR A 164 -14.37 8.49 5.09
CA TYR A 164 -14.59 7.20 5.75
C TYR A 164 -15.72 6.41 5.05
N SER A 165 -16.87 7.06 4.86
CA SER A 165 -18.04 6.48 4.18
C SER A 165 -17.71 6.08 2.74
N PHE A 166 -16.97 6.92 2.03
CA PHE A 166 -16.47 6.63 0.68
C PHE A 166 -15.52 5.43 0.68
N MET A 167 -14.56 5.37 1.61
CA MET A 167 -13.59 4.29 1.69
C MET A 167 -14.25 2.96 2.05
N LEU A 168 -15.31 2.96 2.85
CA LEU A 168 -16.15 1.77 3.07
C LEU A 168 -16.84 1.34 1.77
N ARG A 169 -17.54 2.25 1.09
CA ARG A 169 -18.27 1.95 -0.16
C ARG A 169 -17.37 1.44 -1.27
N PHE A 170 -16.15 1.98 -1.37
CA PHE A 170 -15.18 1.64 -2.42
C PHE A 170 -13.98 0.83 -1.91
N GLN A 171 -14.08 0.20 -0.73
CA GLN A 171 -12.96 -0.46 -0.03
C GLN A 171 -12.24 -1.46 -0.94
N ARG A 172 -13.00 -2.30 -1.64
CA ARG A 172 -12.46 -3.32 -2.55
C ARG A 172 -11.70 -2.69 -3.73
N VAL A 173 -12.25 -1.63 -4.33
CA VAL A 173 -11.62 -0.93 -5.46
C VAL A 173 -10.33 -0.24 -5.02
N LEU A 174 -10.36 0.46 -3.89
CA LEU A 174 -9.19 1.13 -3.33
C LEU A 174 -8.09 0.12 -2.95
N ASN A 175 -8.46 -1.07 -2.44
CA ASN A 175 -7.53 -2.15 -2.19
C ASN A 175 -6.85 -2.63 -3.49
N TYR A 176 -7.61 -2.84 -4.56
CA TYR A 176 -7.04 -3.23 -5.85
C TYR A 176 -6.10 -2.17 -6.43
N LEU A 177 -6.52 -0.89 -6.45
CA LEU A 177 -5.68 0.21 -6.92
C LEU A 177 -4.40 0.33 -6.09
N THR A 178 -4.51 0.28 -4.77
CA THR A 178 -3.36 0.36 -3.87
C THR A 178 -2.37 -0.78 -4.11
N ASN A 179 -2.87 -2.01 -4.22
CA ASN A 179 -2.03 -3.18 -4.50
C ASN A 179 -1.37 -3.10 -5.89
N TYR A 180 -2.10 -2.66 -6.90
CA TYR A 180 -1.58 -2.48 -8.26
C TYR A 180 -0.44 -1.46 -8.30
N HIS A 181 -0.65 -0.26 -7.73
CA HIS A 181 0.36 0.79 -7.71
C HIS A 181 1.57 0.43 -6.84
N LEU A 182 1.35 -0.30 -5.74
CA LEU A 182 2.44 -0.86 -4.94
C LEU A 182 3.26 -1.88 -5.74
N ALA A 183 2.62 -2.81 -6.45
CA ALA A 183 3.30 -3.79 -7.28
C ALA A 183 4.11 -3.13 -8.42
N LEU A 184 3.53 -2.13 -9.11
CA LEU A 184 4.24 -1.35 -10.13
C LEU A 184 5.50 -0.68 -9.56
N PHE A 185 5.39 -0.10 -8.37
CA PHE A 185 6.55 0.50 -7.70
C PHE A 185 7.62 -0.56 -7.41
N LEU A 186 7.21 -1.68 -6.81
CA LEU A 186 8.14 -2.73 -6.39
C LEU A 186 8.86 -3.35 -7.58
N GLU A 187 8.15 -3.72 -8.66
CA GLU A 187 8.76 -4.29 -9.86
C GLU A 187 9.79 -3.35 -10.49
N LYS A 188 9.51 -2.04 -10.50
CA LYS A 188 10.43 -1.04 -11.07
C LYS A 188 11.76 -0.94 -10.34
N PHE A 189 11.79 -1.19 -9.03
CA PHE A 189 12.97 -0.95 -8.18
C PHE A 189 13.57 -2.23 -7.57
N ASN A 190 13.12 -3.40 -8.04
CA ASN A 190 13.56 -4.71 -7.57
C ASN A 190 13.81 -5.68 -8.74
N GLU A 191 14.87 -5.42 -9.51
CA GLU A 191 15.27 -6.28 -10.64
C GLU A 191 15.74 -7.67 -10.20
N LYS A 192 16.21 -7.81 -8.95
CA LYS A 192 16.79 -9.05 -8.38
C LYS A 192 15.96 -9.68 -7.25
N GLY A 193 14.82 -9.09 -6.87
CA GLY A 193 13.95 -9.63 -5.82
C GLY A 193 13.03 -10.74 -6.34
N ASP A 194 12.24 -11.39 -5.47
CA ASP A 194 11.13 -12.27 -5.87
C ASP A 194 9.96 -11.43 -6.43
N THR A 195 10.24 -10.67 -7.49
CA THR A 195 9.28 -9.84 -8.21
C THR A 195 8.63 -10.58 -9.36
N THR A 196 9.10 -11.79 -9.68
CA THR A 196 8.58 -12.59 -10.78
C THR A 196 7.07 -12.75 -10.61
N ASN A 197 6.32 -12.18 -11.55
CA ASN A 197 4.86 -12.26 -11.63
C ASN A 197 4.11 -11.54 -10.50
N LEU A 198 4.64 -10.51 -9.82
CA LEU A 198 3.87 -9.76 -8.81
C LEU A 198 2.62 -9.10 -9.42
N LEU A 199 2.77 -8.38 -10.54
CA LEU A 199 1.62 -7.84 -11.28
C LEU A 199 0.70 -8.95 -11.76
N LEU A 200 1.22 -10.06 -12.27
CA LEU A 200 0.40 -11.20 -12.70
C LEU A 200 -0.36 -11.84 -11.52
N LYS A 201 0.22 -11.89 -10.32
CA LYS A 201 -0.46 -12.35 -9.09
C LYS A 201 -1.59 -11.38 -8.71
N VAL A 202 -1.33 -10.07 -8.78
CA VAL A 202 -2.36 -9.02 -8.55
C VAL A 202 -3.47 -9.14 -9.59
N GLU A 203 -3.13 -9.30 -10.87
CA GLU A 203 -4.09 -9.49 -11.96
C GLU A 203 -4.88 -10.80 -11.79
N ASN A 204 -4.25 -11.90 -11.38
CA ASN A 204 -4.89 -13.21 -11.16
C ASN A 204 -5.90 -13.17 -10.01
N VAL A 205 -5.56 -12.54 -8.87
CA VAL A 205 -6.51 -12.28 -7.77
C VAL A 205 -7.71 -11.46 -8.26
N SER A 206 -7.51 -10.72 -9.35
CA SER A 206 -8.51 -9.86 -9.95
C SER A 206 -9.19 -10.49 -11.17
N ARG A 207 -8.80 -11.68 -11.63
CA ARG A 207 -9.48 -12.36 -12.75
C ARG A 207 -10.89 -12.84 -12.40
N GLY A 208 -11.26 -12.89 -11.11
CA GLY A 208 -12.64 -13.07 -10.66
C GLY A 208 -13.56 -11.87 -10.90
N HIS A 209 -13.03 -10.71 -11.30
CA HIS A 209 -13.78 -9.54 -11.82
C HIS A 209 -12.80 -8.63 -12.54
N PRO A 210 -12.88 -8.46 -13.88
CA PRO A 210 -11.80 -7.88 -14.66
C PRO A 210 -11.47 -6.45 -14.19
N LEU A 211 -10.35 -6.33 -13.48
CA LEU A 211 -9.64 -5.06 -13.24
C LEU A 211 -9.42 -4.31 -14.55
N ILE A 212 -9.33 -5.05 -15.66
CA ILE A 212 -9.36 -4.57 -17.06
C ILE A 212 -10.63 -3.81 -17.44
N ASN A 213 -11.82 -4.24 -17.03
CA ASN A 213 -13.05 -3.50 -17.32
C ASN A 213 -13.12 -2.23 -16.47
N PHE A 214 -12.62 -2.27 -15.23
CA PHE A 214 -12.56 -1.09 -14.38
C PHE A 214 -11.50 -0.08 -14.86
N ILE A 215 -10.30 -0.51 -15.24
CA ILE A 215 -9.26 0.34 -15.85
C ILE A 215 -9.73 0.93 -17.19
N LYS A 216 -10.58 0.22 -17.95
CA LYS A 216 -11.24 0.76 -19.14
C LYS A 216 -12.28 1.84 -18.80
N CYS A 217 -12.99 1.72 -17.67
CA CYS A 217 -13.95 2.71 -17.20
C CYS A 217 -13.33 3.85 -16.37
N TYR A 218 -12.12 3.67 -15.84
CA TYR A 218 -11.42 4.66 -15.00
C TYR A 218 -11.18 6.00 -15.72
N PRO A 219 -10.84 6.05 -17.02
CA PRO A 219 -10.83 7.29 -17.81
C PRO A 219 -12.21 7.94 -17.95
N LEU A 220 -13.30 7.15 -18.06
CA LEU A 220 -14.67 7.65 -18.22
C LEU A 220 -15.15 8.46 -16.99
N PHE A 221 -14.62 8.17 -15.80
CA PHE A 221 -14.95 8.93 -14.59
C PHE A 221 -14.12 10.22 -14.41
N ILE A 222 -13.00 10.37 -15.13
CA ILE A 222 -12.01 11.44 -14.88
C ILE A 222 -12.10 12.56 -15.91
N THR A 223 -12.38 12.25 -17.18
CA THR A 223 -12.41 13.24 -18.25
C THR A 223 -13.53 12.88 -19.20
N GLY A 224 -14.35 13.84 -19.63
CA GLY A 224 -15.24 13.67 -20.79
C GLY A 224 -14.46 13.48 -22.11
N SER A 225 -13.33 12.77 -22.09
CA SER A 225 -12.42 12.50 -23.20
C SER A 225 -11.73 11.16 -22.94
N VAL A 226 -11.82 10.30 -23.94
CA VAL A 226 -11.42 8.89 -23.91
C VAL A 226 -9.89 8.76 -23.95
N PHE A 227 -9.25 8.45 -22.82
CA PHE A 227 -7.89 7.93 -22.81
C PHE A 227 -7.95 6.41 -23.03
N THR A 228 -7.64 5.95 -24.25
CA THR A 228 -7.71 4.52 -24.60
C THR A 228 -6.62 3.71 -23.89
N ALA A 229 -7.08 2.81 -23.00
CA ALA A 229 -6.29 1.82 -22.27
C ALA A 229 -5.57 0.78 -23.17
N GLU A 230 -5.70 0.86 -24.50
CA GLU A 230 -5.12 -0.09 -25.46
C GLU A 230 -3.59 -0.04 -25.53
N ARG A 231 -2.97 1.05 -25.10
CA ARG A 231 -1.51 1.25 -25.28
C ARG A 231 -0.67 0.51 -24.24
N LEU A 232 -1.26 0.11 -23.10
CA LEU A 232 -0.58 -0.63 -22.02
C LEU A 232 -0.66 -2.17 -22.19
N LEU A 233 -1.71 -2.68 -22.82
CA LEU A 233 -1.97 -4.13 -22.93
C LEU A 233 -1.15 -4.85 -24.00
N ARG A 234 -0.56 -4.14 -24.96
CA ARG A 234 0.07 -4.76 -26.14
C ARG A 234 1.44 -5.39 -25.90
N ARG A 235 2.00 -5.37 -24.67
CA ARG A 235 3.44 -5.65 -24.48
C ARG A 235 3.87 -6.92 -23.74
N LYS A 236 2.99 -7.84 -23.35
CA LYS A 236 3.34 -9.26 -23.08
C LYS A 236 2.10 -10.04 -22.64
N MET A 237 1.53 -10.83 -23.55
CA MET A 237 0.47 -11.79 -23.25
C MET A 237 1.00 -13.17 -23.65
N LEU A 238 1.35 -13.99 -22.67
CA LEU A 238 1.55 -15.43 -22.86
C LEU A 238 0.65 -16.14 -21.85
N THR A 239 -0.28 -16.89 -22.42
CA THR A 239 -1.40 -17.64 -21.85
C THR A 239 -0.96 -18.86 -21.04
N TRP A 240 -1.44 -19.04 -19.80
CA TRP A 240 -1.61 -20.34 -19.12
C TRP A 240 -2.74 -20.27 -18.06
N ILE A 241 -3.50 -21.37 -17.94
CA ILE A 241 -4.69 -21.59 -17.07
C ILE A 241 -4.24 -22.17 -15.71
N ILE A 242 -4.92 -21.83 -14.61
CA ILE A 242 -4.71 -22.41 -13.26
C ILE A 242 -5.95 -23.21 -12.85
N LEU A 243 -5.73 -24.41 -12.30
CA LEU A 243 -6.68 -25.08 -11.41
C LEU A 243 -6.21 -24.99 -9.96
N SER A 244 -7.20 -24.92 -9.08
CA SER A 244 -7.15 -24.74 -7.62
C SER A 244 -6.22 -25.76 -6.93
N HIS A 245 -5.50 -25.30 -5.91
CA HIS A 245 -4.60 -26.05 -4.99
C HIS A 245 -3.09 -26.02 -5.24
N GLY A 246 -2.52 -24.81 -5.40
CA GLY A 246 -1.35 -24.43 -4.59
C GLY A 246 0.01 -25.09 -4.82
N VAL A 247 0.26 -25.79 -5.93
CA VAL A 247 1.62 -26.21 -6.36
C VAL A 247 1.72 -26.10 -7.88
N LEU A 248 2.80 -25.50 -8.41
CA LEU A 248 3.05 -25.43 -9.86
C LEU A 248 4.31 -26.24 -10.21
N PHE A 249 4.14 -27.29 -11.03
CA PHE A 249 5.26 -27.99 -11.67
C PHE A 249 5.61 -27.34 -13.01
N ARG A 250 6.89 -27.39 -13.37
CA ARG A 250 7.43 -26.99 -14.67
C ARG A 250 7.25 -28.16 -15.66
N LEU A 251 6.47 -27.97 -16.72
CA LEU A 251 6.63 -28.79 -17.93
C LEU A 251 7.80 -28.21 -18.73
N THR A 252 8.92 -28.93 -18.75
CA THR A 252 9.97 -28.70 -19.73
C THR A 252 9.51 -29.29 -21.06
N SER A 253 9.34 -28.45 -22.09
CA SER A 253 9.26 -28.93 -23.46
C SER A 253 10.66 -29.34 -23.92
N SER A 254 10.96 -30.62 -23.81
CA SER A 254 12.06 -31.28 -24.50
C SER A 254 11.49 -32.35 -25.44
N GLY A 255 11.62 -32.13 -26.75
CA GLY A 255 11.32 -33.07 -27.84
C GLY A 255 9.82 -33.32 -28.05
N ILE A 256 9.25 -33.34 -29.26
CA ILE A 256 9.77 -33.50 -30.63
C ILE A 256 9.01 -32.52 -31.53
#